data_AF-A0A2T7Q450-F1
#
_entry.id   AF-A0A2T7Q450-F1
#
_cell.length_a   1.000
_cell.length_b   1.000
_cell.length_c   1.000
_cell.angle_alpha   90.00
_cell.angle_beta   90.00
_cell.angle_gamma   90.00
#
_symmetry.space_group_name_H-M   'P 1'
#
loop_
_entity.id
_entity.type
_entity.pdbx_description
1 polymer ?
#
loop_
_entity_poly.entity_id
_entity_poly.type
_entity_poly.pdbx_seq_one_letter_code
_entity_poly.pdbx_strand_id
1 'polypeptide(L)'
;MNTKNLLLASALLWFISITISACNGTDKKVSPLLTDSLNSEQTIVEQPDTVLFWTINDYDKTKTLVYKDSADITEPQSVINGVNSIYPDIHLLFVKQSNDTVYAKIDSAFAFTNDMGTSGAAEYLSTVIVNLTTLNNVNFVNLDFPRGSHASPGVFSKKDYENFKIKEQ
;
A
#
# COMPACT_ATOMS: atom_id res chain seq x y z
N MET A 1 14.42 17.34 60.97
CA MET A 1 15.38 18.33 60.43
C MET A 1 15.92 17.73 59.14
N ASN A 2 15.52 18.16 57.95
CA ASN A 2 15.76 19.50 57.39
C ASN A 2 14.62 19.95 56.45
N THR A 3 14.40 21.26 56.39
CA THR A 3 13.25 22.03 55.88
C THR A 3 13.18 22.16 54.34
N LYS A 4 12.00 21.92 53.73
CA LYS A 4 11.06 22.87 53.06
C LYS A 4 11.65 23.80 51.97
N ASN A 5 10.99 23.78 50.80
CA ASN A 5 10.67 24.88 49.84
C ASN A 5 9.94 24.19 48.66
N LEU A 6 8.62 24.10 48.50
CA LEU A 6 7.48 25.04 48.46
C LEU A 6 7.52 26.11 47.34
N LEU A 7 6.81 25.76 46.26
CA LEU A 7 5.98 26.56 45.34
C LEU A 7 6.61 27.70 44.53
N LEU A 8 6.38 27.66 43.20
CA LEU A 8 5.61 28.70 42.50
C LEU A 8 5.22 28.23 41.09
N ALA A 9 3.92 28.32 40.82
CA ALA A 9 3.30 28.11 39.53
C ALA A 9 3.53 29.33 38.61
N SER A 10 3.69 29.12 37.31
CA SER A 10 3.40 30.13 36.31
C SER A 10 2.67 29.52 35.13
N ALA A 11 1.40 29.88 35.01
CA ALA A 11 0.61 29.70 33.81
C ALA A 11 1.19 30.56 32.68
N LEU A 12 1.32 30.00 31.49
CA LEU A 12 1.29 30.80 30.26
C LEU A 12 0.60 30.00 29.15
N LEU A 13 -0.68 30.33 28.98
CA LEU A 13 -1.49 30.06 27.80
C LEU A 13 -0.81 30.64 26.57
N TRP A 14 -0.44 29.81 25.60
CA TRP A 14 -0.23 30.25 24.21
C TRP A 14 -1.20 29.48 23.30
N PHE A 15 -2.35 30.11 23.09
CA PHE A 15 -3.23 29.89 21.94
C PHE A 15 -2.44 30.22 20.67
N ILE A 16 -2.23 29.23 19.79
CA ILE A 16 -1.97 29.49 18.37
C ILE A 16 -3.02 28.69 17.58
N SER A 17 -4.14 29.36 17.33
CA SER A 17 -4.96 29.09 16.15
C SER A 17 -4.26 29.65 14.91
N ILE A 18 -4.48 29.04 13.75
CA ILE A 18 -4.48 29.58 12.35
C ILE A 18 -4.08 28.41 11.43
N THR A 19 -4.75 28.03 10.34
CA THR A 19 -6.03 28.33 9.69
C THR A 19 -6.21 27.23 8.62
N ILE A 20 -7.41 26.67 8.50
CA ILE A 20 -7.81 25.80 7.38
C ILE A 20 -8.01 26.67 6.14
N SER A 21 -7.19 26.46 5.11
CA SER A 21 -7.38 27.05 3.78
C SER A 21 -8.24 26.11 2.94
N ALA A 22 -9.52 26.45 2.79
CA ALA A 22 -10.40 25.87 1.78
C ALA A 22 -10.29 26.70 0.50
N CYS A 23 -9.86 26.10 -0.61
CA CYS A 23 -9.99 26.69 -1.93
C CYS A 23 -11.20 26.09 -2.65
N ASN A 24 -12.21 26.93 -2.88
CA ASN A 24 -13.31 26.66 -3.80
C ASN A 24 -12.79 26.71 -5.25
N GLY A 25 -12.82 25.59 -5.95
CA GLY A 25 -12.66 25.52 -7.40
C GLY A 25 -13.99 25.76 -8.09
N THR A 26 -14.12 26.91 -8.73
CA THR A 26 -15.30 27.37 -9.50
C THR A 26 -15.58 26.49 -10.71
N ASP A 27 -16.81 25.99 -10.82
CA ASP A 27 -17.39 25.38 -12.01
C ASP A 27 -17.30 26.30 -13.24
N LYS A 28 -16.76 25.78 -14.35
CA LYS A 28 -16.99 26.35 -15.69
C LYS A 28 -17.72 25.32 -16.54
N LYS A 29 -19.04 25.52 -16.68
CA LYS A 29 -19.85 24.89 -17.73
C LYS A 29 -19.44 25.46 -19.09
N VAL A 30 -19.03 24.61 -20.01
CA VAL A 30 -19.02 24.89 -21.45
C VAL A 30 -19.87 23.82 -22.13
N SER A 31 -20.98 24.25 -22.73
CA SER A 31 -21.88 23.45 -23.56
C SER A 31 -21.40 23.39 -25.03
N PRO A 32 -21.90 22.44 -25.84
CA PRO A 32 -21.06 21.58 -26.66
C PRO A 32 -20.85 22.09 -28.09
N LEU A 33 -19.71 21.73 -28.68
CA LEU A 33 -19.51 21.80 -30.12
C LEU A 33 -19.67 20.37 -30.70
N LEU A 34 -20.69 20.22 -31.54
CA LEU A 34 -20.95 19.02 -32.31
C LEU A 34 -19.85 18.86 -33.36
N THR A 35 -19.12 17.74 -33.30
CA THR A 35 -18.38 17.21 -34.45
C THR A 35 -18.64 15.72 -34.50
N ASP A 36 -19.42 15.35 -35.50
CA ASP A 36 -19.77 13.98 -35.87
C ASP A 36 -18.51 13.28 -36.40
N SER A 37 -18.07 12.25 -35.71
CA SER A 37 -17.07 11.29 -36.20
C SER A 37 -17.21 10.01 -35.40
N LEU A 38 -17.63 8.96 -36.10
CA LEU A 38 -17.65 7.57 -35.65
C LEU A 38 -16.32 7.18 -35.02
N ASN A 39 -16.26 7.13 -33.70
CA ASN A 39 -15.22 6.41 -32.97
C ASN A 39 -15.91 5.77 -31.77
N SER A 40 -15.82 4.44 -31.68
CA SER A 40 -16.31 3.70 -30.52
C SER A 40 -15.81 4.38 -29.25
N GLU A 41 -16.73 4.94 -28.48
CA GLU A 41 -16.47 5.59 -27.21
C GLU A 41 -16.02 4.49 -26.25
N GLN A 42 -14.71 4.21 -26.20
CA GLN A 42 -14.15 3.48 -25.09
C GLN A 42 -14.33 4.38 -23.88
N THR A 43 -15.31 4.05 -23.06
CA THR A 43 -15.42 4.61 -21.71
C THR A 43 -14.09 4.32 -21.03
N ILE A 44 -13.26 5.35 -20.88
CA ILE A 44 -12.02 5.27 -20.11
C ILE A 44 -12.48 5.07 -18.66
N VAL A 45 -12.55 3.82 -18.21
CA VAL A 45 -12.74 3.52 -16.79
C VAL A 45 -11.43 3.89 -16.12
N GLU A 46 -11.43 4.96 -15.34
CA GLU A 46 -10.28 5.37 -14.54
C GLU A 46 -9.98 4.26 -13.51
N GLN A 47 -8.74 3.77 -13.49
CA GLN A 47 -8.33 2.79 -12.51
C GLN A 47 -8.27 3.42 -11.11
N PRO A 48 -8.67 2.71 -10.04
CA PRO A 48 -8.50 3.18 -8.68
C PRO A 48 -7.04 3.43 -8.32
N ASP A 49 -6.81 4.49 -7.55
CA ASP A 49 -5.49 4.86 -7.03
C ASP A 49 -4.97 3.92 -5.93
N THR A 50 -5.83 3.08 -5.34
CA THR A 50 -5.50 2.23 -4.19
C THR A 50 -6.31 0.93 -4.26
N VAL A 51 -5.61 -0.21 -4.30
CA VAL A 51 -6.23 -1.54 -4.40
C VAL A 51 -5.50 -2.54 -3.51
N LEU A 52 -6.27 -3.30 -2.74
CA LEU A 52 -5.78 -4.50 -2.05
C LEU A 52 -6.72 -5.65 -2.39
N PHE A 53 -6.25 -6.65 -3.13
CA PHE A 53 -7.06 -7.78 -3.55
C PHE A 53 -7.26 -8.80 -2.43
N TRP A 54 -6.17 -9.13 -1.74
CA TRP A 54 -6.10 -10.24 -0.80
C TRP A 54 -5.55 -9.81 0.55
N THR A 55 -6.18 -10.29 1.62
CA THR A 55 -5.52 -10.44 2.92
C THR A 55 -4.96 -11.85 3.02
N ILE A 56 -3.78 -11.98 3.65
CA ILE A 56 -3.04 -13.22 3.72
C ILE A 56 -2.94 -13.68 5.17
N ASN A 57 -3.11 -14.98 5.39
CA ASN A 57 -2.66 -15.65 6.60
C ASN A 57 -1.59 -16.64 6.18
N ASP A 58 -0.33 -16.30 6.47
CA ASP A 58 0.82 -17.09 6.04
C ASP A 58 0.96 -18.39 6.82
N TYR A 59 0.51 -18.43 8.08
CA TYR A 59 0.56 -19.63 8.91
C TYR A 59 -0.35 -20.74 8.37
N ASP A 60 -1.61 -20.41 8.08
CA ASP A 60 -2.60 -21.34 7.55
C ASP A 60 -2.46 -21.54 6.03
N LYS A 61 -1.59 -20.76 5.37
CA LYS A 61 -1.43 -20.69 3.91
C LYS A 61 -2.78 -20.43 3.23
N THR A 62 -3.48 -19.39 3.68
CA THR A 62 -4.77 -18.99 3.13
C THR A 62 -4.77 -17.53 2.68
N LYS A 63 -5.66 -17.21 1.74
CA LYS A 63 -5.93 -15.85 1.28
C LYS A 63 -7.44 -15.58 1.25
N THR A 64 -7.84 -14.41 1.70
CA THR A 64 -9.24 -13.97 1.68
C THR A 64 -9.37 -12.78 0.73
N LEU A 65 -10.30 -12.88 -0.21
CA LEU A 65 -10.56 -11.79 -1.15
C LEU A 65 -11.24 -10.64 -0.39
N VAL A 66 -10.69 -9.44 -0.49
CA VAL A 66 -11.24 -8.23 0.16
C VAL A 66 -11.65 -7.14 -0.82
N TYR A 67 -11.19 -7.25 -2.07
CA TYR A 67 -11.63 -6.42 -3.18
C TYR A 67 -11.99 -7.33 -4.36
N LYS A 68 -13.23 -7.24 -4.82
CA LYS A 68 -13.71 -7.98 -5.99
C LYS A 68 -13.99 -6.96 -7.09
N ASP A 69 -13.17 -7.00 -8.12
CA ASP A 69 -13.11 -5.95 -9.11
C ASP A 69 -14.35 -5.85 -10.02
N SER A 70 -14.51 -4.67 -10.61
CA SER A 70 -15.33 -4.42 -11.81
C SER A 70 -14.52 -3.89 -13.00
N ALA A 71 -13.24 -3.56 -12.80
CA ALA A 71 -12.33 -3.04 -13.83
C ALA A 71 -11.02 -3.84 -13.87
N ASP A 72 -10.31 -3.79 -15.02
CA ASP A 72 -8.99 -4.42 -15.14
C ASP A 72 -7.92 -3.50 -14.54
N ILE A 73 -7.40 -3.86 -13.37
CA ILE A 73 -6.27 -3.15 -12.73
C ILE A 73 -4.97 -3.65 -13.33
N THR A 74 -4.13 -2.72 -13.80
CA THR A 74 -2.84 -3.05 -14.42
C THR A 74 -1.67 -2.35 -13.76
N GLU A 75 -1.90 -1.31 -12.97
CA GLU A 75 -0.85 -0.49 -12.39
C GLU A 75 -0.35 -1.04 -11.04
N PRO A 76 0.95 -1.42 -10.92
CA PRO A 76 1.54 -1.84 -9.64
C PRO A 76 1.45 -0.78 -8.54
N GLN A 77 1.46 0.50 -8.90
CA GLN A 77 1.39 1.60 -7.94
C GLN A 77 0.08 1.57 -7.14
N SER A 78 -1.05 1.27 -7.77
CA SER A 78 -2.35 1.16 -7.08
C SER A 78 -2.34 0.06 -6.03
N VAL A 79 -1.69 -1.05 -6.33
CA VAL A 79 -1.53 -2.17 -5.39
C VAL A 79 -0.63 -1.79 -4.21
N ILE A 80 0.49 -1.12 -4.49
CA ILE A 80 1.43 -0.63 -3.47
C ILE A 80 0.74 0.37 -2.53
N ASN A 81 -0.06 1.29 -3.09
CA ASN A 81 -0.86 2.22 -2.29
C ASN A 81 -1.84 1.46 -1.36
N GLY A 82 -2.47 0.40 -1.87
CA GLY A 82 -3.32 -0.49 -1.06
C GLY A 82 -2.58 -1.13 0.10
N VAL A 83 -1.41 -1.71 -0.15
CA VAL A 83 -0.57 -2.30 0.92
C VAL A 83 -0.17 -1.24 1.95
N ASN A 84 0.33 -0.08 1.51
CA ASN A 84 0.76 0.99 2.40
C ASN A 84 -0.40 1.55 3.26
N SER A 85 -1.64 1.50 2.77
CA SER A 85 -2.81 1.91 3.56
C SER A 85 -3.08 1.00 4.77
N ILE A 86 -2.71 -0.28 4.67
CA ILE A 86 -2.90 -1.27 5.75
C ILE A 86 -1.69 -1.33 6.67
N TYR A 87 -0.49 -1.16 6.13
CA TYR A 87 0.77 -1.19 6.86
C TYR A 87 1.47 0.17 6.80
N PRO A 88 0.91 1.23 7.42
CA PRO A 88 1.42 2.59 7.28
C PRO A 88 2.84 2.78 7.83
N ASP A 89 3.27 1.92 8.77
CA ASP A 89 4.61 1.95 9.37
C ASP A 89 5.68 1.25 8.50
N ILE A 90 5.27 0.56 7.44
CA ILE A 90 6.18 -0.12 6.50
C ILE A 90 6.01 0.51 5.12
N HIS A 91 6.96 1.36 4.75
CA HIS A 91 6.91 2.09 3.49
C HIS A 91 7.40 1.23 2.32
N LEU A 92 6.45 0.69 1.54
CA LEU A 92 6.71 0.04 0.27
C LEU A 92 6.71 1.09 -0.85
N LEU A 93 7.78 1.14 -1.62
CA LEU A 93 7.98 2.10 -2.70
C LEU A 93 8.07 1.37 -4.04
N PHE A 94 7.30 1.83 -5.02
CA PHE A 94 7.47 1.38 -6.40
C PHE A 94 8.77 1.93 -6.97
N VAL A 95 9.58 1.07 -7.59
CA VAL A 95 10.80 1.50 -8.30
C VAL A 95 10.57 1.49 -9.80
N LYS A 96 10.13 0.35 -10.33
CA LYS A 96 9.81 0.15 -11.75
C LYS A 96 9.12 -1.19 -11.98
N GLN A 97 8.59 -1.39 -13.17
CA GLN A 97 8.31 -2.71 -13.73
C GLN A 97 9.21 -2.94 -14.95
N SER A 98 9.72 -4.16 -15.09
CA SER A 98 10.45 -4.60 -16.28
C SER A 98 9.99 -6.01 -16.64
N ASN A 99 9.45 -6.16 -17.85
CA ASN A 99 8.76 -7.39 -18.27
C ASN A 99 7.68 -7.80 -17.25
N ASP A 100 7.75 -9.02 -16.73
CA ASP A 100 6.83 -9.60 -15.76
C ASP A 100 7.31 -9.45 -14.30
N THR A 101 8.30 -8.59 -14.06
CA THR A 101 8.87 -8.36 -12.73
C THR A 101 8.60 -6.93 -12.25
N VAL A 102 7.94 -6.81 -11.09
CA VAL A 102 7.85 -5.54 -10.35
C VAL A 102 9.05 -5.42 -9.42
N TYR A 103 9.72 -4.27 -9.45
CA TYR A 103 10.79 -3.92 -8.54
C TYR A 103 10.24 -2.92 -7.52
N ALA A 104 10.34 -3.25 -6.24
CA ALA A 104 9.92 -2.40 -5.15
C ALA A 104 10.97 -2.37 -4.04
N LYS A 105 10.98 -1.28 -3.27
CA LYS A 105 11.87 -1.09 -2.13
C LYS A 105 11.05 -0.98 -0.85
N ILE A 106 11.49 -1.61 0.23
CA ILE A 106 10.93 -1.38 1.56
C ILE A 106 11.90 -0.49 2.32
N ASP A 107 11.55 0.78 2.47
CA ASP A 107 12.41 1.82 3.05
C ASP A 107 12.16 1.99 4.56
N SER A 108 11.98 0.88 5.26
CA SER A 108 11.81 0.85 6.71
C SER A 108 12.88 -0.01 7.34
N ALA A 109 13.80 0.63 8.08
CA ALA A 109 14.89 -0.04 8.78
C ALA A 109 14.40 -1.05 9.84
N PHE A 110 13.11 -0.96 10.23
CA PHE A 110 12.51 -1.79 11.27
C PHE A 110 11.63 -2.91 10.73
N ALA A 111 11.38 -2.96 9.41
CA ALA A 111 10.39 -3.86 8.83
C ALA A 111 10.66 -5.34 9.13
N PHE A 112 11.89 -5.76 9.41
CA PHE A 112 12.21 -7.18 9.64
C PHE A 112 13.15 -7.41 10.83
N THR A 113 13.06 -6.55 11.83
CA THR A 113 13.78 -6.70 13.10
C THR A 113 13.14 -7.79 13.97
N ASN A 114 13.77 -8.09 15.10
CA ASN A 114 13.25 -9.07 16.06
C ASN A 114 11.85 -8.70 16.58
N ASP A 115 11.46 -7.42 16.52
CA ASP A 115 10.16 -6.95 17.03
C ASP A 115 8.98 -7.41 16.16
N MET A 116 9.17 -7.51 14.84
CA MET A 116 8.14 -8.07 13.94
C MET A 116 8.05 -9.61 14.07
N GLY A 117 9.18 -10.26 14.33
CA GLY A 117 9.30 -11.71 14.36
C GLY A 117 9.11 -12.39 12.99
N THR A 118 9.36 -13.70 12.95
CA THR A 118 9.29 -14.49 11.71
C THR A 118 7.91 -14.48 11.08
N SER A 119 6.86 -14.65 11.87
CA SER A 119 5.48 -14.77 11.35
C SER A 119 5.00 -13.46 10.74
N GLY A 120 5.24 -12.32 11.39
CA GLY A 120 4.86 -11.01 10.85
C GLY A 120 5.62 -10.69 9.56
N ALA A 121 6.91 -11.00 9.52
CA ALA A 121 7.73 -10.80 8.33
C ALA A 121 7.22 -11.63 7.15
N ALA A 122 6.92 -12.91 7.39
CA ALA A 122 6.38 -13.80 6.37
C ALA A 122 5.01 -13.32 5.87
N GLU A 123 4.09 -12.95 6.77
CA GLU A 123 2.76 -12.48 6.39
C GLU A 123 2.78 -11.19 5.58
N TYR A 124 3.61 -10.22 5.98
CA TYR A 124 3.79 -8.98 5.22
C TYR A 124 4.34 -9.24 3.82
N LEU A 125 5.43 -10.01 3.70
CA LEU A 125 6.03 -10.34 2.41
C LEU A 125 5.03 -11.09 1.51
N SER A 126 4.36 -12.10 2.04
CA SER A 126 3.32 -12.85 1.33
C SER A 126 2.19 -11.93 0.87
N THR A 127 1.77 -10.96 1.69
CA THR A 127 0.77 -9.94 1.30
C THR A 127 1.24 -9.11 0.13
N VAL A 128 2.46 -8.58 0.16
CA VAL A 128 3.03 -7.80 -0.95
C VAL A 128 3.08 -8.63 -2.23
N ILE A 129 3.63 -9.84 -2.16
CA ILE A 129 3.91 -10.67 -3.34
C ILE A 129 2.60 -11.16 -3.96
N VAL A 130 1.66 -11.67 -3.16
CA VAL A 130 0.38 -12.18 -3.68
C VAL A 130 -0.45 -11.06 -4.33
N ASN A 131 -0.48 -9.87 -3.72
CA ASN A 131 -1.23 -8.76 -4.29
C ASN A 131 -0.61 -8.23 -5.58
N LEU A 132 0.70 -8.02 -5.64
CA LEU A 132 1.37 -7.58 -6.87
C LEU A 132 1.27 -8.61 -8.00
N THR A 133 1.39 -9.90 -7.68
CA THR A 133 1.26 -10.99 -8.67
C THR A 133 -0.19 -11.35 -9.01
N THR A 134 -1.18 -10.66 -8.41
CA THR A 134 -2.57 -10.70 -8.87
C THR A 134 -2.73 -9.96 -10.20
N LEU A 135 -1.88 -8.96 -10.48
CA LEU A 135 -1.82 -8.31 -11.78
C LEU A 135 -1.42 -9.33 -12.86
N ASN A 136 -2.21 -9.44 -13.93
CA ASN A 136 -2.05 -10.48 -14.94
C ASN A 136 -0.70 -10.45 -15.67
N ASN A 137 -0.05 -9.29 -15.71
CA ASN A 137 1.25 -9.06 -16.34
C ASN A 137 2.43 -9.18 -15.35
N VAL A 138 2.24 -9.67 -14.12
CA VAL A 138 3.28 -9.77 -13.09
C VAL A 138 3.40 -11.21 -12.57
N ASN A 139 4.56 -11.83 -12.79
CA ASN A 139 4.90 -13.16 -12.27
C ASN A 139 5.93 -13.11 -11.14
N PHE A 140 6.73 -12.04 -11.07
CA PHE A 140 7.81 -11.91 -10.11
C PHE A 140 7.75 -10.56 -9.40
N VAL A 141 8.19 -10.56 -8.15
CA VAL A 141 8.41 -9.34 -7.37
C VAL A 141 9.84 -9.37 -6.86
N ASN A 142 10.62 -8.36 -7.23
CA ASN A 142 11.93 -8.10 -6.65
C ASN A 142 11.76 -7.08 -5.52
N LEU A 143 12.11 -7.48 -4.30
CA LEU A 143 12.06 -6.64 -3.11
C LEU A 143 13.49 -6.32 -2.64
N ASP A 144 13.80 -5.02 -2.65
CA ASP A 144 15.01 -4.46 -2.07
C ASP A 144 14.74 -3.94 -0.66
N PHE A 145 15.43 -4.48 0.32
CA PHE A 145 15.37 -4.05 1.71
C PHE A 145 16.59 -4.54 2.49
N PRO A 146 16.96 -3.88 3.61
CA PRO A 146 18.02 -4.36 4.47
C PRO A 146 17.72 -5.77 4.98
N ARG A 147 18.63 -6.72 4.76
CA ARG A 147 18.49 -8.07 5.32
C ARG A 147 18.26 -7.98 6.83
N GLY A 148 17.18 -8.63 7.30
CA GLY A 148 16.86 -8.76 8.72
C GLY A 148 17.08 -10.17 9.25
N SER A 149 16.82 -10.38 10.55
CA SER A 149 16.91 -11.70 11.20
C SER A 149 15.87 -12.71 10.66
N HIS A 150 14.77 -12.19 10.10
CA HIS A 150 13.59 -12.97 9.75
C HIS A 150 13.25 -12.95 8.25
N ALA A 151 13.91 -12.11 7.47
CA ALA A 151 13.67 -11.95 6.04
C ALA A 151 14.94 -11.54 5.30
N SER A 152 15.06 -11.96 4.04
CA SER A 152 16.13 -11.54 3.13
C SER A 152 15.54 -10.93 1.86
N PRO A 153 16.16 -9.87 1.31
CA PRO A 153 15.75 -9.30 0.03
C PRO A 153 15.98 -10.30 -1.11
N GLY A 154 15.29 -10.12 -2.23
CA GLY A 154 15.42 -11.00 -3.37
C GLY A 154 14.26 -10.95 -4.35
N VAL A 155 14.24 -11.94 -5.24
CA VAL A 155 13.17 -12.15 -6.22
C VAL A 155 12.26 -13.27 -5.72
N PHE A 156 10.96 -12.99 -5.69
CA PHE A 156 9.91 -13.91 -5.25
C PHE A 156 8.98 -14.20 -6.42
N SER A 157 8.54 -15.46 -6.52
CA SER A 157 7.71 -15.93 -7.63
C SER A 157 6.25 -16.06 -7.21
N LYS A 158 5.33 -15.72 -8.12
CA LYS A 158 3.90 -16.04 -7.99
C LYS A 158 3.67 -17.53 -7.65
N LYS A 159 4.52 -18.40 -8.20
CA LYS A 159 4.43 -19.86 -8.03
C LYS A 159 4.58 -20.31 -6.58
N ASP A 160 5.34 -19.56 -5.78
CA ASP A 160 5.59 -19.88 -4.37
C ASP A 160 4.29 -19.82 -3.53
N TYR A 161 3.25 -19.17 -4.07
CA TYR A 161 1.98 -18.91 -3.41
C TYR A 161 0.78 -19.60 -4.06
N GLU A 162 0.99 -20.45 -5.08
CA GLU A 162 -0.11 -21.15 -5.79
C GLU A 162 -0.92 -22.08 -4.89
N ASN A 163 -0.28 -22.61 -3.84
CA ASN A 163 -0.93 -23.52 -2.89
C ASN A 163 -1.74 -22.80 -1.79
N PHE A 164 -1.76 -21.46 -1.77
CA PHE A 164 -2.56 -20.72 -0.81
C PHE A 164 -4.05 -20.91 -1.11
N LYS A 165 -4.78 -21.46 -0.13
CA LYS A 165 -6.21 -21.75 -0.29
C LYS A 165 -7.01 -20.46 -0.18
N ILE A 166 -8.02 -20.31 -1.04
CA ILE A 166 -8.98 -19.22 -0.90
C ILE A 166 -9.90 -19.56 0.27
N LYS A 167 -10.02 -18.64 1.23
CA LYS A 167 -10.98 -18.69 2.32
C LYS A 167 -12.10 -17.72 2.01
N GLU A 168 -13.30 -18.25 1.79
CA GLU A 168 -14.52 -17.45 1.65
C GLU A 168 -14.78 -16.69 2.95
N GLN A 169 -15.28 -15.46 2.83
CA GLN A 169 -15.61 -14.61 3.98
C GLN A 169 -16.80 -15.17 4.76
#